data_AF-A0A7C1HV58-F1
#
_entry.id   AF-A0A7C1HV58-F1
#
_cell.length_a   1.000
_cell.length_b   1.000
_cell.length_c   1.000
_cell.angle_alpha   90.00
_cell.angle_beta   90.00
_cell.angle_gamma   90.00
#
_symmetry.space_group_name_H-M   'P 1'
#
loop_
_entity.id
_entity.type
_entity.pdbx_description
1 polymer ?
#
loop_
_entity_poly.entity_id
_entity_poly.type
_entity_poly.pdbx_seq_one_letter_code
_entity_poly.pdbx_strand_id
1 'polypeptide(L)'
;SSPGLGAALEATGGNNLVTIGYTIAYPFGVIAVVLAVQLVPALMKVDIQKERVDLIETIHGHDSANEEDAGSSAPFTLISFVLCIIGGIALGSVRIPIPWVGEFSLGSTGGALLLALFLGARGRIGPFPMRLDVTVLSALRLISLAYFLAVMGIMAGPDIPGILARHGVALVGIGMVSATVSLVTGFVLGRFVFRLNWVLLAGAIPGAMTSTPGLGAAIESTGCDECSAGYGATYPVAIFCMVLFTKMIMLALS
;
A
#
# COMPACT_ATOMS: atom_id res chain seq x y z
N SER A 1 -2.51 0.74 -8.43
CA SER A 1 -2.56 1.27 -7.06
C SER A 1 -2.65 2.80 -7.06
N SER A 2 -3.00 3.43 -5.93
CA SER A 2 -3.11 4.90 -5.85
C SER A 2 -1.78 5.66 -6.03
N PRO A 3 -0.62 5.23 -5.47
CA PRO A 3 0.66 5.90 -5.79
C PRO A 3 1.07 5.68 -7.24
N GLY A 4 0.76 4.49 -7.78
CA GLY A 4 1.00 4.16 -9.17
C GLY A 4 0.22 5.03 -10.14
N LEU A 5 -1.05 5.31 -9.83
CA LEU A 5 -1.87 6.26 -10.56
C LEU A 5 -1.23 7.66 -10.51
N GLY A 6 -0.76 8.10 -9.34
CA GLY A 6 -0.07 9.39 -9.19
C GLY A 6 1.18 9.49 -10.08
N ALA A 7 2.05 8.48 -10.04
CA ALA A 7 3.27 8.44 -10.86
C ALA A 7 2.93 8.40 -12.37
N ALA A 8 1.92 7.64 -12.77
CA ALA A 8 1.47 7.57 -14.16
C ALA A 8 0.85 8.89 -14.63
N LEU A 9 0.05 9.56 -13.80
CA LEU A 9 -0.50 10.88 -14.10
C LEU A 9 0.60 11.94 -14.21
N GLU A 10 1.60 11.93 -13.32
CA GLU A 10 2.75 12.84 -13.40
C GLU A 10 3.57 12.61 -14.67
N ALA A 11 3.79 11.35 -15.06
CA ALA A 11 4.52 10.99 -16.27
C ALA A 11 3.75 11.34 -17.56
N THR A 12 2.42 11.29 -17.54
CA THR A 12 1.56 11.52 -18.72
C THR A 12 1.01 12.94 -18.82
N GLY A 13 1.40 13.85 -17.91
CA GLY A 13 0.90 15.22 -17.89
C GLY A 13 -0.58 15.33 -17.48
N GLY A 14 -1.08 14.39 -16.67
CA GLY A 14 -2.46 14.40 -16.16
C GLY A 14 -3.50 13.87 -17.16
N ASN A 15 -3.11 12.98 -18.08
CA ASN A 15 -4.04 12.44 -19.07
C ASN A 15 -5.18 11.63 -18.40
N ASN A 16 -6.42 12.05 -18.64
CA ASN A 16 -7.61 11.43 -18.05
C ASN A 16 -7.80 9.95 -18.44
N LEU A 17 -7.25 9.52 -19.59
CA LEU A 17 -7.29 8.10 -20.01
C LEU A 17 -6.60 7.18 -18.99
N VAL A 18 -5.58 7.67 -18.28
CA VAL A 18 -4.89 6.91 -17.23
C VAL A 18 -5.83 6.67 -16.06
N THR A 19 -6.56 7.70 -15.63
CA THR A 19 -7.57 7.59 -14.56
C THR A 19 -8.68 6.64 -14.94
N ILE A 20 -9.18 6.71 -16.17
CA ILE A 20 -10.28 5.83 -16.61
C ILE A 20 -9.82 4.37 -16.69
N GLY A 21 -8.66 4.12 -17.29
CA GLY A 21 -8.07 2.76 -17.37
C GLY A 21 -7.83 2.18 -15.97
N TYR A 22 -7.31 3.00 -15.05
CA TYR A 22 -7.18 2.64 -13.64
C TYR A 22 -8.53 2.28 -13.02
N THR A 23 -9.54 3.14 -13.13
CA THR A 23 -10.84 2.92 -12.47
C THR A 23 -11.55 1.67 -12.99
N ILE A 24 -11.36 1.31 -14.27
CA ILE A 24 -11.94 0.06 -14.82
C ILE A 24 -11.17 -1.17 -14.32
N ALA A 25 -9.84 -1.17 -14.36
CA ALA A 25 -9.04 -2.34 -14.01
C ALA A 25 -8.94 -2.57 -12.49
N TYR A 26 -8.97 -1.49 -11.71
CA TYR A 26 -8.70 -1.51 -10.28
C TYR A 26 -9.68 -2.38 -9.47
N PRO A 27 -11.02 -2.32 -9.65
CA PRO A 27 -11.94 -3.19 -8.94
C PRO A 27 -11.63 -4.68 -9.12
N PHE A 28 -11.32 -5.11 -10.34
CA PHE A 28 -10.98 -6.51 -10.63
C PHE A 28 -9.67 -6.93 -9.97
N GLY A 29 -8.67 -6.05 -9.98
CA GLY A 29 -7.40 -6.28 -9.27
C GLY A 29 -7.60 -6.39 -7.76
N VAL A 30 -8.42 -5.51 -7.18
CA VAL A 30 -8.75 -5.55 -5.74
C VAL A 30 -9.50 -6.82 -5.40
N ILE A 31 -10.52 -7.21 -6.17
CA ILE A 31 -11.27 -8.46 -5.96
C ILE A 31 -10.33 -9.66 -5.95
N ALA A 32 -9.39 -9.74 -6.91
CA ALA A 32 -8.43 -10.83 -6.95
C ALA A 32 -7.56 -10.90 -5.69
N VAL A 33 -7.09 -9.75 -5.19
CA VAL A 33 -6.28 -9.68 -3.95
C VAL A 33 -7.09 -10.05 -2.72
N VAL A 34 -8.28 -9.48 -2.58
CA VAL A 34 -9.19 -9.74 -1.45
C VAL A 34 -9.54 -11.23 -1.40
N LEU A 35 -9.92 -11.81 -2.53
CA LEU A 35 -10.20 -13.24 -2.64
C LEU A 35 -8.97 -14.09 -2.30
N ALA A 36 -7.79 -13.74 -2.81
CA ALA A 36 -6.58 -14.52 -2.51
C ALA A 36 -6.23 -14.48 -1.02
N VAL A 37 -6.32 -13.31 -0.39
CA VAL A 37 -6.02 -13.14 1.03
C VAL A 37 -7.01 -13.92 1.92
N GLN A 38 -8.27 -14.08 1.50
CA GLN A 38 -9.25 -14.90 2.21
C GLN A 38 -9.16 -16.40 1.87
N LEU A 39 -8.85 -16.74 0.62
CA LEU A 39 -8.85 -18.12 0.12
C LEU A 39 -7.58 -18.88 0.51
N VAL A 40 -6.42 -18.24 0.44
CA VAL A 40 -5.12 -18.87 0.73
C VAL A 40 -5.03 -19.45 2.15
N PRO A 41 -5.39 -18.74 3.23
CA PRO A 41 -5.32 -19.31 4.59
C PRO A 41 -6.33 -20.43 4.78
N ALA A 42 -7.51 -20.34 4.14
CA ALA A 42 -8.51 -21.40 4.15
C ALA A 42 -8.01 -22.67 3.42
N LEU A 43 -7.37 -22.51 2.26
CA LEU A 43 -6.81 -23.61 1.47
C LEU A 43 -5.63 -24.28 2.19
N MET A 44 -4.76 -23.47 2.82
CA MET A 44 -3.55 -23.93 3.49
C MET A 44 -3.79 -24.37 4.95
N LYS A 45 -5.03 -24.28 5.44
CA LYS A 45 -5.41 -24.57 6.84
C LYS A 45 -4.49 -23.86 7.84
N VAL A 46 -4.20 -22.59 7.58
CA VAL A 46 -3.30 -21.79 8.42
C VAL A 46 -4.02 -21.42 9.71
N ASP A 47 -3.43 -21.77 10.84
CA ASP A 47 -3.89 -21.28 12.14
C ASP A 47 -3.36 -19.85 12.35
N ILE A 48 -4.25 -18.88 12.12
CA ILE A 48 -3.91 -17.46 12.20
C ILE A 48 -3.52 -17.05 13.61
N GLN A 49 -4.17 -17.62 14.65
CA GLN A 49 -3.88 -17.28 16.04
C GLN A 49 -2.50 -17.79 16.43
N LYS A 50 -2.17 -19.02 16.05
CA LYS A 50 -0.83 -19.58 16.27
C LYS A 50 0.25 -18.78 15.55
N GLU A 51 0.04 -18.47 14.27
CA GLU A 51 1.00 -17.67 13.50
C GLU A 51 1.14 -16.25 14.08
N ARG A 52 0.07 -15.63 14.58
CA ARG A 52 0.17 -14.33 15.26
C ARG A 52 1.04 -14.42 16.52
N VAL A 53 0.81 -15.40 17.38
CA VAL A 53 1.60 -15.57 18.62
C VAL A 53 3.07 -15.81 18.30
N ASP A 54 3.36 -16.68 17.35
CA ASP A 54 4.73 -16.98 16.88
C ASP A 54 5.43 -15.74 16.31
N LEU A 55 4.69 -14.90 15.57
CA LEU A 55 5.19 -13.63 15.06
C LEU A 55 5.53 -12.66 16.20
N ILE A 56 4.64 -12.50 17.17
CA ILE A 56 4.85 -11.60 18.32
C ILE A 56 6.04 -12.07 19.16
N GLU A 57 6.16 -13.38 19.39
CA GLU A 57 7.29 -13.97 20.13
C GLU A 57 8.62 -13.74 19.40
N THR A 58 8.64 -13.92 18.08
CA THR A 58 9.83 -13.66 17.24
C THR A 58 10.24 -12.18 17.28
N ILE A 59 9.26 -11.26 17.29
CA ILE A 59 9.51 -9.82 17.33
C ILE A 59 9.98 -9.38 18.73
N HIS A 60 9.29 -9.79 19.80
CA HIS A 60 9.61 -9.40 21.18
C HIS A 60 10.88 -10.09 21.70
N GLY A 61 11.26 -11.26 21.18
CA GLY A 61 12.53 -11.92 21.51
C GLY A 61 13.78 -11.15 21.06
N HIS A 62 13.63 -10.13 20.19
CA HIS A 62 14.74 -9.37 19.62
C HIS A 62 14.83 -7.92 20.12
N ASP A 63 13.87 -7.43 20.90
CA ASP A 63 13.72 -5.99 21.21
C ASP A 63 13.40 -5.69 22.69
N SER A 64 14.11 -6.32 23.64
CA SER A 64 14.01 -5.99 25.07
C SER A 64 14.63 -4.63 25.47
N ALA A 65 14.80 -3.67 24.55
CA ALA A 65 15.56 -2.45 24.84
C ALA A 65 14.88 -1.11 24.52
N ASN A 66 13.65 -1.04 23.99
CA ASN A 66 13.01 0.26 23.70
C ASN A 66 11.48 0.34 23.98
N GLU A 67 10.93 -0.56 24.80
CA GLU A 67 9.51 -0.50 25.22
C GLU A 67 9.24 0.32 26.49
N GLU A 68 10.16 1.19 26.92
CA GLU A 68 9.96 2.03 28.12
C GLU A 68 8.96 3.19 27.95
N ASP A 69 8.14 3.21 26.88
CA ASP A 69 7.05 4.18 26.76
C ASP A 69 5.76 3.61 26.19
N ALA A 70 5.56 2.30 26.36
CA ALA A 70 4.32 1.58 26.03
C ALA A 70 3.17 1.84 27.03
N GLY A 71 3.28 2.86 27.89
CA GLY A 71 2.40 3.07 29.04
C GLY A 71 1.57 4.36 29.05
N SER A 72 1.68 5.24 28.06
CA SER A 72 0.79 6.40 27.97
C SER A 72 0.05 6.38 26.66
N SER A 73 -1.26 6.14 26.75
CA SER A 73 -2.23 6.43 25.71
C SER A 73 -2.08 7.90 25.36
N ALA A 74 -1.18 8.18 24.42
CA ALA A 74 -0.95 9.52 23.93
C ALA A 74 -2.28 10.00 23.34
N PRO A 75 -2.80 11.16 23.77
CA PRO A 75 -4.02 11.69 23.18
C PRO A 75 -3.79 11.79 21.68
N PHE A 76 -4.71 11.22 20.89
CA PHE A 76 -4.73 11.31 19.44
C PHE A 76 -4.40 12.73 19.02
N THR A 77 -3.15 12.95 18.61
CA THR A 77 -2.72 14.30 18.27
C THR A 77 -2.86 14.40 16.77
N LEU A 78 -4.07 14.78 16.32
CA LEU A 78 -4.37 15.08 14.92
C LEU A 78 -3.30 16.00 14.29
N ILE A 79 -2.72 16.89 15.11
CA ILE A 79 -1.62 17.79 14.73
C ILE A 79 -0.39 17.00 14.24
N SER A 80 0.03 15.95 14.96
CA SER A 80 1.17 15.10 14.57
C SER A 80 0.90 14.38 13.25
N PHE A 81 -0.32 13.87 13.09
CA PHE A 81 -0.76 13.22 11.85
C PHE A 81 -0.75 14.19 10.66
N VAL A 82 -1.29 15.39 10.83
CA VAL A 82 -1.32 16.44 9.78
C VAL A 82 0.09 16.93 9.45
N LEU A 83 0.94 17.17 10.45
CA LEU A 83 2.34 17.55 10.23
C LEU A 83 3.11 16.47 9.47
N CYS A 84 2.85 15.20 9.78
CA CYS A 84 3.43 14.08 9.04
C CYS A 84 2.99 14.06 7.57
N ILE A 85 1.70 14.28 7.30
CA ILE A 85 1.20 14.38 5.92
C ILE A 85 1.82 15.57 5.18
N ILE A 86 1.79 16.77 5.78
CA ILE A 86 2.32 17.99 5.16
C ILE A 86 3.82 17.83 4.89
N GLY A 87 4.59 17.41 5.90
CA GLY A 87 6.02 17.18 5.77
C GLY A 87 6.34 16.12 4.73
N GLY A 88 5.51 15.07 4.64
CA GLY A 88 5.72 13.98 3.71
C GLY A 88 5.38 14.36 2.27
N ILE A 89 4.33 15.16 2.07
CA ILE A 89 4.03 15.76 0.75
C ILE A 89 5.17 16.70 0.34
N ALA A 90 5.67 17.53 1.26
CA ALA A 90 6.80 18.43 1.00
C ALA A 90 8.09 17.66 0.67
N LEU A 91 8.35 16.56 1.37
CA LEU A 91 9.47 15.66 1.07
C LEU A 91 9.29 14.99 -0.30
N GLY A 92 8.06 14.57 -0.62
CA GLY A 92 7.74 13.88 -1.87
C GLY A 92 7.75 14.78 -3.10
N SER A 93 7.57 16.08 -2.93
CA SER A 93 7.62 17.07 -4.01
C SER A 93 9.04 17.52 -4.37
N VAL A 94 10.05 17.12 -3.59
CA VAL A 94 11.46 17.38 -3.92
C VAL A 94 11.80 16.61 -5.19
N ARG A 95 12.14 17.35 -6.24
CA ARG A 95 12.58 16.79 -7.52
C ARG A 95 14.09 16.72 -7.51
N ILE A 96 14.59 15.49 -7.65
CA ILE A 96 16.02 15.23 -7.74
C ILE A 96 16.33 14.94 -9.21
N PRO A 97 17.09 15.81 -9.90
CA PRO A 97 17.54 15.53 -11.25
C PRO A 97 18.57 14.40 -11.18
N ILE A 98 18.21 13.22 -11.69
CA ILE A 98 19.13 12.09 -11.79
C ILE A 98 19.76 12.13 -13.19
N PRO A 99 21.10 12.15 -13.30
CA PRO A 99 21.76 11.97 -14.60
C PRO A 99 21.23 10.70 -15.26
N TRP A 100 20.85 10.77 -16.54
CA TRP A 100 20.33 9.66 -17.38
C TRP A 100 18.84 9.28 -17.25
N VAL A 101 18.12 9.64 -16.17
CA VAL A 101 16.70 9.24 -15.96
C VAL A 101 15.75 10.44 -15.91
N GLY A 102 16.29 11.66 -15.85
CA GLY A 102 15.53 12.90 -15.77
C GLY A 102 15.12 13.26 -14.35
N GLU A 103 14.03 14.01 -14.20
CA GLU A 103 13.49 14.43 -12.89
C GLU A 103 12.86 13.24 -12.16
N PHE A 104 13.45 12.83 -11.05
CA PHE A 104 12.89 11.84 -10.13
C PHE A 104 12.14 12.55 -9.01
N SER A 105 10.90 12.13 -8.79
CA SER A 105 10.02 12.59 -7.73
C SER A 105 9.39 11.35 -7.10
N LEU A 106 9.40 11.27 -5.77
CA LEU A 106 8.71 10.22 -5.03
C LEU A 106 7.18 10.38 -5.12
N GLY A 107 6.72 11.57 -5.53
CA GLY A 107 5.32 11.96 -5.50
C GLY A 107 4.83 12.21 -4.07
N SER A 108 3.70 12.88 -3.98
CA SER A 108 3.06 13.20 -2.69
C SER A 108 2.80 11.95 -1.85
N THR A 109 2.37 10.85 -2.48
CA THR A 109 2.07 9.59 -1.78
C THR A 109 3.34 8.85 -1.33
N GLY A 110 4.41 8.86 -2.13
CA GLY A 110 5.68 8.22 -1.78
C GLY A 110 6.40 8.95 -0.64
N GLY A 111 6.46 10.28 -0.70
CA GLY A 111 7.02 11.10 0.37
C GLY A 111 6.22 11.03 1.67
N ALA A 112 4.88 11.04 1.59
CA ALA A 112 4.00 10.84 2.74
C ALA A 112 4.30 9.53 3.46
N LEU A 113 4.43 8.43 2.71
CA LEU A 113 4.68 7.13 3.32
C LEU A 113 6.11 6.99 3.86
N LEU A 114 7.13 7.45 3.12
CA LEU A 114 8.52 7.39 3.61
C LEU A 114 8.69 8.19 4.91
N LEU A 115 8.11 9.39 4.97
CA LEU A 115 8.16 10.18 6.19
C LEU A 115 7.35 9.53 7.31
N ALA A 116 6.13 9.03 7.03
CA ALA A 116 5.31 8.36 8.03
C ALA A 116 6.01 7.11 8.60
N LEU A 117 6.68 6.33 7.75
CA LEU A 117 7.44 5.15 8.19
C LEU A 117 8.65 5.55 9.04
N PHE A 118 9.42 6.55 8.60
CA PHE A 118 10.59 7.03 9.34
C PHE A 118 10.20 7.60 10.71
N LEU A 119 9.17 8.43 10.76
CA LEU A 119 8.69 9.05 12.00
C LEU A 119 7.97 8.04 12.91
N GLY A 120 7.27 7.06 12.33
CA GLY A 120 6.68 5.94 13.05
C GLY A 120 7.74 5.04 13.70
N ALA A 121 8.83 4.74 12.99
CA ALA A 121 9.96 3.98 13.53
C ALA A 121 10.68 4.71 14.66
N ARG A 122 10.77 6.05 14.60
CA ARG A 122 11.34 6.89 15.66
C ARG A 122 10.46 6.93 16.93
N GLY A 123 9.18 6.59 16.83
CA GLY A 123 8.21 6.56 17.95
C GLY A 123 7.77 7.94 18.46
N ARG A 124 8.65 8.94 18.50
CA ARG A 124 8.36 10.33 18.91
C ARG A 124 9.22 11.36 18.15
N ILE A 125 8.65 12.55 17.94
CA ILE A 125 9.37 13.75 17.47
C ILE A 125 9.17 14.85 18.51
N GLY A 126 10.12 15.02 19.42
CA GLY A 126 10.01 16.02 20.48
C GLY A 126 8.74 15.81 21.33
N PRO A 127 7.88 16.83 21.54
CA PRO A 127 6.67 16.72 22.36
C PRO A 127 5.52 15.96 21.68
N PHE A 128 5.67 15.59 20.40
CA PHE A 128 4.59 15.00 19.60
C PHE A 128 4.74 13.47 19.51
N PRO A 129 3.78 12.70 20.05
CA PRO A 129 3.76 11.25 19.90
C PRO A 129 3.41 10.85 18.46
N MET A 130 4.23 9.99 17.85
CA MET A 130 4.01 9.44 16.50
C MET A 130 3.41 8.03 16.53
N ARG A 131 2.77 7.67 17.65
CA ARG A 131 1.96 6.46 17.81
C ARG A 131 0.52 6.89 18.01
N LEU A 132 -0.37 6.36 17.17
CA LEU A 132 -1.80 6.65 17.20
C LEU A 132 -2.53 5.37 17.62
N ASP A 133 -3.68 5.55 18.27
CA ASP A 133 -4.54 4.42 18.62
C ASP A 133 -4.96 3.64 17.37
N VAL A 134 -4.82 2.31 17.44
CA VAL A 134 -5.05 1.40 16.31
C VAL A 134 -6.49 1.46 15.82
N THR A 135 -7.45 1.67 16.73
CA THR A 135 -8.88 1.80 16.42
C THR A 135 -9.13 3.05 15.58
N VAL A 136 -8.55 4.18 15.99
CA VAL A 136 -8.69 5.45 15.26
C VAL A 136 -8.02 5.35 13.89
N LEU A 137 -6.83 4.74 13.81
CA LEU A 137 -6.10 4.59 12.56
C LEU A 137 -6.86 3.69 11.57
N SER A 138 -7.42 2.59 12.07
CA SER A 138 -8.27 1.69 11.28
C SER A 138 -9.54 2.37 10.79
N ALA A 139 -10.21 3.18 11.63
CA ALA A 139 -11.36 3.97 11.22
C ALA A 139 -11.00 5.01 10.14
N LEU A 140 -9.92 5.80 10.35
CA LEU A 140 -9.44 6.79 9.39
C LEU A 140 -9.07 6.15 8.05
N ARG A 141 -8.40 4.99 8.06
CA ARG A 141 -8.05 4.22 6.87
C ARG A 141 -9.30 3.80 6.11
N LEU A 142 -10.33 3.29 6.79
CA LEU A 142 -11.56 2.83 6.17
C LEU A 142 -12.35 3.98 5.52
N ILE A 143 -12.50 5.10 6.25
CA ILE A 143 -13.17 6.31 5.76
C ILE A 143 -12.41 6.89 4.57
N SER A 144 -11.08 7.01 4.67
CA SER A 144 -10.24 7.58 3.61
C SER A 144 -10.24 6.71 2.35
N LEU A 145 -10.19 5.39 2.51
CA LEU A 145 -10.28 4.45 1.40
C LEU A 145 -11.65 4.53 0.72
N ALA A 146 -12.75 4.52 1.49
CA ALA A 146 -14.10 4.64 0.95
C ALA A 146 -14.27 5.97 0.18
N TYR A 147 -13.80 7.08 0.75
CA TYR A 147 -13.79 8.38 0.09
C TYR A 147 -13.00 8.36 -1.23
N PHE A 148 -11.77 7.83 -1.21
CA PHE A 148 -10.93 7.71 -2.41
C PHE A 148 -11.62 6.89 -3.51
N LEU A 149 -12.19 5.73 -3.17
CA LEU A 149 -12.89 4.87 -4.13
C LEU A 149 -14.14 5.55 -4.70
N ALA A 150 -14.90 6.27 -3.88
CA ALA A 150 -16.05 7.04 -4.33
C ALA A 150 -15.64 8.14 -5.32
N VAL A 151 -14.60 8.91 -5.01
CA VAL A 151 -14.09 9.97 -5.91
C VAL A 151 -13.62 9.40 -7.24
N MET A 152 -12.84 8.32 -7.24
CA MET A 152 -12.37 7.68 -8.48
C MET A 152 -13.52 7.11 -9.31
N GLY A 153 -14.53 6.52 -8.66
CA GLY A 153 -15.73 6.01 -9.32
C GLY A 153 -16.54 7.12 -9.99
N ILE A 154 -16.73 8.25 -9.31
CA ILE A 154 -17.44 9.41 -9.86
C ILE A 154 -16.66 10.04 -11.02
N MET A 155 -15.33 10.16 -10.91
CA MET A 155 -14.48 10.73 -11.97
C MET A 155 -14.48 9.92 -13.26
N ALA A 156 -14.52 8.59 -13.18
CA ALA A 156 -14.52 7.73 -14.38
C ALA A 156 -15.93 7.43 -14.92
N GLY A 157 -16.98 7.60 -14.11
CA GLY A 157 -18.37 7.21 -14.40
C GLY A 157 -18.87 7.56 -15.82
N PRO A 158 -18.71 8.81 -16.29
CA PRO A 158 -19.22 9.22 -17.61
C PRO A 158 -18.61 8.47 -18.79
N ASP A 159 -17.34 8.07 -18.70
CA ASP A 159 -16.57 7.50 -19.82
C ASP A 159 -16.55 5.97 -19.82
N ILE A 160 -16.97 5.33 -18.71
CA ILE A 160 -16.96 3.87 -18.54
C ILE A 160 -17.72 3.13 -19.66
N PRO A 161 -18.97 3.48 -20.02
CA PRO A 161 -19.72 2.69 -21.01
C PRO A 161 -19.04 2.63 -22.38
N GLY A 162 -18.48 3.76 -22.83
CA GLY A 162 -17.81 3.85 -24.13
C GLY A 162 -16.51 3.05 -24.18
N ILE A 163 -15.73 3.07 -23.10
CA ILE A 163 -14.46 2.35 -23.03
C ILE A 163 -14.68 0.86 -22.76
N LEU A 164 -15.67 0.50 -21.93
CA LEU A 164 -16.01 -0.89 -21.68
C LEU A 164 -16.50 -1.59 -22.95
N ALA A 165 -17.29 -0.90 -23.78
CA ALA A 165 -17.76 -1.45 -25.06
C ALA A 165 -16.63 -1.72 -26.07
N ARG A 166 -15.55 -0.92 -26.05
CA ARG A 166 -14.44 -1.06 -27.00
C ARG A 166 -13.26 -1.87 -26.49
N HIS A 167 -12.91 -1.72 -25.20
CA HIS A 167 -11.68 -2.27 -24.61
C HIS A 167 -11.93 -3.00 -23.28
N GLY A 168 -13.19 -3.15 -22.84
CA GLY A 168 -13.52 -3.67 -21.51
C GLY A 168 -12.93 -5.03 -21.22
N VAL A 169 -13.06 -5.99 -22.14
CA VAL A 169 -12.52 -7.35 -21.96
C VAL A 169 -11.00 -7.33 -21.82
N ALA A 170 -10.31 -6.51 -22.61
CA ALA A 170 -8.85 -6.39 -22.53
C ALA A 170 -8.42 -5.78 -21.20
N LEU A 171 -9.09 -4.73 -20.73
CA LEU A 171 -8.80 -4.08 -19.45
C LEU A 171 -9.04 -5.00 -18.26
N VAL A 172 -10.14 -5.76 -18.28
CA VAL A 172 -10.44 -6.77 -17.25
C VAL A 172 -9.40 -7.88 -17.27
N GLY A 173 -9.06 -8.40 -18.45
CA GLY A 173 -8.07 -9.46 -18.61
C GLY A 173 -6.69 -9.06 -18.10
N ILE A 174 -6.20 -7.88 -18.49
CA ILE A 174 -4.92 -7.35 -18.03
C ILE A 174 -4.93 -7.15 -16.51
N GLY A 175 -5.99 -6.55 -15.96
CA GLY A 175 -6.12 -6.32 -14.52
C GLY A 175 -6.13 -7.62 -13.72
N MET A 176 -6.90 -8.62 -14.15
CA MET A 176 -7.00 -9.91 -13.47
C MET A 176 -5.69 -10.71 -13.57
N VAL A 177 -5.12 -10.84 -14.76
CA VAL A 177 -3.88 -11.60 -14.96
C VAL A 177 -2.72 -10.96 -14.20
N SER A 178 -2.53 -9.65 -14.29
CA SER A 178 -1.45 -8.97 -13.57
C SER A 178 -1.59 -9.09 -12.05
N ALA A 179 -2.82 -9.02 -11.52
CA ALA A 179 -3.08 -9.23 -10.10
C ALA A 179 -2.78 -10.67 -9.68
N THR A 180 -3.28 -11.67 -10.41
CA THR A 180 -3.03 -13.09 -10.11
C THR A 180 -1.55 -13.44 -10.17
N VAL A 181 -0.82 -12.97 -11.19
CA VAL A 181 0.63 -13.20 -11.30
C VAL A 181 1.37 -12.59 -10.12
N SER A 182 1.03 -11.36 -9.74
CA SER A 182 1.66 -10.68 -8.60
C SER A 182 1.38 -11.40 -7.27
N LEU A 183 0.14 -11.85 -7.07
CA LEU A 183 -0.29 -12.60 -5.89
C LEU A 183 0.44 -13.94 -5.78
N VAL A 184 0.44 -14.74 -6.85
CA VAL A 184 1.09 -16.05 -6.88
C VAL A 184 2.58 -15.88 -6.64
N THR A 185 3.21 -14.90 -7.29
CA THR A 185 4.65 -14.65 -7.13
C THR A 185 4.98 -14.21 -5.70
N GLY A 186 4.23 -13.26 -5.14
CA GLY A 186 4.41 -12.79 -3.76
C GLY A 186 4.19 -13.90 -2.73
N PHE A 187 3.16 -14.72 -2.93
CA PHE A 187 2.88 -15.86 -2.06
C PHE A 187 3.98 -16.93 -2.14
N VAL A 188 4.38 -17.33 -3.36
CA VAL A 188 5.39 -18.37 -3.55
C VAL A 188 6.74 -17.95 -2.98
N LEU A 189 7.20 -16.73 -3.29
CA LEU A 189 8.44 -16.20 -2.75
C LEU A 189 8.37 -16.05 -1.23
N GLY A 190 7.32 -15.40 -0.72
CA GLY A 190 7.19 -15.14 0.71
C GLY A 190 7.08 -16.41 1.55
N ARG A 191 6.26 -17.38 1.11
CA ARG A 191 6.01 -18.60 1.89
C ARG A 191 7.06 -19.68 1.69
N PHE A 192 7.52 -19.93 0.46
CA PHE A 192 8.44 -21.05 0.19
C PHE A 192 9.91 -20.65 0.20
N VAL A 193 10.26 -19.45 -0.28
CA VAL A 193 11.66 -19.00 -0.33
C VAL A 193 12.06 -18.34 0.99
N PHE A 194 11.29 -17.35 1.44
CA PHE A 194 11.61 -16.60 2.66
C PHE A 194 11.00 -17.19 3.93
N ARG A 195 10.13 -18.22 3.82
CA ARG A 195 9.47 -18.90 4.95
C ARG A 195 8.82 -17.94 5.94
N LEU A 196 8.20 -16.87 5.42
CA LEU A 196 7.55 -15.86 6.24
C LEU A 196 6.26 -16.40 6.86
N ASN A 197 5.96 -15.82 8.02
CA ASN A 197 4.70 -16.00 8.74
C ASN A 197 3.52 -15.46 7.90
N TRP A 198 2.37 -16.12 7.96
CA TRP A 198 1.19 -15.74 7.19
C TRP A 198 0.67 -14.35 7.54
N VAL A 199 0.68 -13.95 8.82
CA VAL A 199 0.18 -12.63 9.25
C VAL A 199 1.04 -11.51 8.62
N LEU A 200 2.36 -11.68 8.64
CA LEU A 200 3.28 -10.75 7.99
C LEU A 200 3.14 -10.78 6.46
N LEU A 201 3.01 -11.97 5.88
CA LEU A 201 2.89 -12.17 4.43
C LEU A 201 1.58 -11.61 3.88
N ALA A 202 0.46 -11.78 4.59
CA ALA A 202 -0.85 -11.28 4.25
C ALA A 202 -0.87 -9.74 4.16
N GLY A 203 -0.01 -9.06 4.91
CA GLY A 203 0.23 -7.62 4.77
C GLY A 203 1.27 -7.25 3.71
N ALA A 204 2.34 -8.03 3.61
CA ALA A 204 3.44 -7.80 2.67
C ALA A 204 3.01 -7.94 1.20
N ILE A 205 2.12 -8.88 0.87
CA ILE A 205 1.63 -9.06 -0.50
C ILE A 205 0.85 -7.82 -0.97
N PRO A 206 -0.19 -7.33 -0.26
CA PRO A 206 -0.83 -6.06 -0.59
C PRO A 206 0.13 -4.87 -0.58
N GLY A 207 1.13 -4.85 0.31
CA GLY A 207 2.15 -3.80 0.36
C GLY A 207 3.00 -3.75 -0.91
N ALA A 208 3.49 -4.89 -1.38
CA ALA A 208 4.21 -5.03 -2.63
C ALA A 208 3.35 -4.70 -3.86
N MET A 209 2.07 -5.08 -3.83
CA MET A 209 1.09 -4.69 -4.86
C MET A 209 0.65 -3.24 -4.74
N THR A 210 1.12 -2.50 -3.72
CA THR A 210 0.70 -1.14 -3.36
C THR A 210 -0.83 -1.00 -3.26
N SER A 211 -1.50 -2.07 -2.83
CA SER A 211 -2.96 -2.19 -2.78
C SER A 211 -3.47 -2.00 -1.34
N THR A 212 -3.76 -0.75 -0.98
CA THR A 212 -4.38 -0.39 0.31
C THR A 212 -5.67 -1.16 0.64
N PRO A 213 -6.62 -1.42 -0.29
CA PRO A 213 -7.79 -2.24 0.04
C PRO A 213 -7.43 -3.71 0.30
N GLY A 214 -6.35 -4.22 -0.31
CA GLY A 214 -5.83 -5.55 0.01
C GLY A 214 -5.36 -5.65 1.47
N LEU A 215 -4.75 -4.61 2.02
CA LEU A 215 -4.44 -4.54 3.46
C LEU A 215 -5.71 -4.50 4.32
N GLY A 216 -6.77 -3.83 3.85
CA GLY A 216 -8.09 -3.85 4.49
C GLY A 216 -8.60 -5.27 4.66
N ALA A 217 -8.66 -6.01 3.55
CA ALA A 217 -9.08 -7.40 3.54
C ALA A 217 -8.15 -8.34 4.30
N ALA A 218 -6.83 -8.07 4.32
CA ALA A 218 -5.88 -8.84 5.12
C ALA A 218 -6.17 -8.72 6.61
N ILE A 219 -6.36 -7.50 7.11
CA ILE A 219 -6.66 -7.27 8.53
C ILE A 219 -8.02 -7.85 8.89
N GLU A 220 -9.02 -7.73 8.01
CA GLU A 220 -10.34 -8.33 8.24
C GLU A 220 -10.29 -9.87 8.25
N SER A 221 -9.50 -10.46 7.34
CA SER A 221 -9.36 -11.92 7.25
C SER A 221 -8.50 -12.52 8.36
N THR A 222 -7.47 -11.81 8.84
CA THR A 222 -6.60 -12.30 9.93
C THR A 222 -7.15 -11.91 11.29
N GLY A 223 -7.91 -10.83 11.39
CA GLY A 223 -8.38 -10.25 12.64
C GLY A 223 -7.28 -9.59 13.46
N CYS A 224 -6.14 -9.24 12.84
CA CYS A 224 -4.97 -8.73 13.54
C CYS A 224 -4.26 -7.61 12.75
N ASP A 225 -3.93 -6.49 13.42
CA ASP A 225 -3.34 -5.30 12.81
C ASP A 225 -1.84 -5.44 12.49
N GLU A 226 -1.18 -6.49 12.97
CA GLU A 226 0.23 -6.82 12.73
C GLU A 226 0.53 -7.02 11.23
N CYS A 227 -0.49 -7.31 10.41
CA CYS A 227 -0.40 -7.28 8.95
C CYS A 227 0.14 -5.93 8.44
N SER A 228 -0.18 -4.83 9.13
CA SER A 228 0.27 -3.48 8.76
C SER A 228 1.78 -3.35 8.77
N ALA A 229 2.50 -4.14 9.59
CA ALA A 229 3.95 -4.13 9.63
C ALA A 229 4.55 -4.65 8.31
N GLY A 230 4.04 -5.77 7.79
CA GLY A 230 4.47 -6.33 6.51
C GLY A 230 4.17 -5.40 5.33
N TYR A 231 3.01 -4.74 5.38
CA TYR A 231 2.66 -3.70 4.41
C TYR A 231 3.64 -2.52 4.46
N GLY A 232 3.87 -1.97 5.66
CA GLY A 232 4.78 -0.84 5.86
C GLY A 232 6.22 -1.14 5.43
N ALA A 233 6.69 -2.37 5.59
CA ALA A 233 8.03 -2.78 5.19
C ALA A 233 8.20 -2.90 3.67
N THR A 234 7.19 -3.42 2.96
CA THR A 234 7.29 -3.70 1.51
C THR A 234 6.90 -2.49 0.65
N TYR A 235 6.01 -1.63 1.14
CA TYR A 235 5.44 -0.55 0.35
C TYR A 235 6.44 0.53 -0.12
N PRO A 236 7.41 1.01 0.69
CA PRO A 236 8.39 2.00 0.23
C PRO A 236 9.24 1.49 -0.94
N VAL A 237 9.69 0.24 -0.83
CA VAL A 237 10.47 -0.44 -1.88
C VAL A 237 9.63 -0.58 -3.14
N ALA A 238 8.35 -0.97 -3.00
CA ALA A 238 7.44 -1.09 -4.12
C ALA A 238 7.22 0.25 -4.84
N ILE A 239 6.99 1.35 -4.11
CA ILE A 239 6.89 2.69 -4.70
C ILE A 239 8.17 3.05 -5.46
N PHE A 240 9.33 2.88 -4.84
CA PHE A 240 10.60 3.22 -5.46
C PHE A 240 10.79 2.46 -6.79
N CYS A 241 10.61 1.14 -6.77
CA CYS A 241 10.70 0.30 -7.97
C CYS A 241 9.66 0.71 -9.04
N MET A 242 8.43 1.03 -8.63
CA MET A 242 7.36 1.42 -9.55
C MET A 242 7.66 2.75 -10.25
N VAL A 243 8.14 3.75 -9.51
CA VAL A 243 8.49 5.06 -10.09
C VAL A 243 9.64 4.89 -11.08
N LEU A 244 10.69 4.14 -10.71
CA LEU A 244 11.81 3.85 -11.62
C LEU A 244 11.35 3.12 -12.88
N PHE A 245 10.52 2.08 -12.74
CA PHE A 245 10.01 1.31 -13.88
C PHE A 245 9.17 2.17 -14.82
N THR A 246 8.31 3.03 -14.28
CA THR A 246 7.50 3.97 -15.08
C THR A 246 8.40 4.93 -15.88
N LYS A 247 9.47 5.44 -15.27
CA LYS A 247 10.44 6.30 -15.96
C LYS A 247 11.21 5.55 -17.04
N MET A 248 11.63 4.31 -16.80
CA MET A 248 12.30 3.48 -17.81
C MET A 248 11.40 3.22 -19.02
N ILE A 249 10.11 2.90 -18.79
CA ILE A 249 9.15 2.71 -19.88
C ILE A 249 9.01 3.99 -20.71
N MET A 250 8.87 5.15 -20.06
CA MET A 250 8.75 6.43 -20.75
C MET A 250 9.99 6.73 -21.59
N LEU A 251 11.19 6.50 -21.06
CA LEU A 251 12.45 6.68 -21.79
C LEU A 251 12.59 5.71 -22.98
N ALA A 252 12.12 4.46 -22.83
CA ALA A 252 12.17 3.47 -23.90
C ALA A 252 11.16 3.75 -25.03
N LEU A 253 10.08 4.50 -24.73
CA LEU A 253 9.04 4.86 -25.68
C LEU A 253 9.24 6.25 -26.33
N SER A 254 10.16 7.08 -25.81
CA SER A 254 10.53 8.40 -26.35
C SER A 254 11.65 8.33 -27.36
#